data_AF-A0A8S3VAY0-F1
#
_entry.id   AF-A0A8S3VAY0-F1
#
_cell.length_a   1.000
_cell.length_b   1.000
_cell.length_c   1.000
_cell.angle_alpha   90.00
_cell.angle_beta   90.00
_cell.angle_gamma   90.00
#
_symmetry.space_group_name_H-M   'P 1'
#
loop_
_entity.id
_entity.type
_entity.pdbx_description
1 polymer ?
#
loop_
_entity_poly.entity_id
_entity_poly.type
_entity_poly.pdbx_seq_one_letter_code
_entity_poly.pdbx_strand_id
1 'polypeptide(L)'
;MASYSRELYSGKIPEDIPVLELDTLDDEITASYTGPDDGLAFPVREQNGNTGFNSVDVAGITDWRKKSEKGYGICISLYEQHPVNGKMSGDPIADAFAICARKNNCILLIADGVNWGEKSRLAARCALYGAMKYLNKHVYDKLNQPRNTREVVEILRNSFDQAHQTILSKDGGLTTMCACMICPMKGSKEFSVCCVNVGDSYGYILGERRGIREITVGSHDISSERDIRDAGGAIGPVHGSDPELQNLTCSMTFASEGDIVFLTTDGISDNFDPVVTKVAIPRQVNGESAQDISNSEVIIKPEMEPGERHIYGMKEMERVINEQELVTEEQCTAQSLCSTLVQHVLMLTDSKRKVLENPSLYKRRRMTQDQRQIRDSEIKKKMAKAPGKLDHASIVAYELGRTNHDNLENIPLTGSPLITKSPSSVTSTPDSNSSRRHSNHGLSGSKPSRPRKLFSRLRSLSVTSPQSPLSPTSLGKLSISPQKISFKRSRSGSEPNTPSSPGNGSFLPKGSSSPSPMSPQSPNKEIPIPLPAQHPKRTSVTYESAV
;
A
#
# COMPACT_ATOMS: atom_id res chain seq x y z
N MET A 1 36.07 4.98 10.40
CA MET A 1 34.67 4.81 9.96
C MET A 1 34.66 4.92 8.45
N ALA A 2 34.26 3.88 7.74
CA ALA A 2 34.12 3.97 6.29
C ALA A 2 32.98 4.96 6.00
N SER A 3 33.30 6.07 5.32
CA SER A 3 32.31 6.99 4.79
C SER A 3 31.77 6.39 3.50
N TYR A 4 30.62 5.73 3.56
CA TYR A 4 29.93 5.23 2.37
C TYR A 4 29.35 6.43 1.61
N SER A 5 29.95 6.79 0.47
CA SER A 5 29.63 8.00 -0.30
C SER A 5 28.30 7.93 -1.07
N ARG A 6 27.66 6.76 -1.11
CA ARG A 6 26.38 6.53 -1.79
C ARG A 6 25.36 5.99 -0.79
N GLU A 7 24.26 6.73 -0.59
CA GLU A 7 23.22 6.35 0.38
C GLU A 7 22.29 5.25 -0.16
N LEU A 8 22.24 5.01 -1.47
CA LEU A 8 21.43 3.99 -2.13
C LEU A 8 22.24 3.29 -3.22
N TYR A 9 22.20 1.96 -3.21
CA TYR A 9 22.73 1.08 -4.25
C TYR A 9 21.58 0.37 -4.94
N SER A 10 21.62 0.25 -6.26
CA SER A 10 20.62 -0.51 -7.02
C SER A 10 21.23 -1.14 -8.27
N GLY A 11 20.62 -2.22 -8.72
CA GLY A 11 21.03 -2.99 -9.88
C GLY A 11 20.00 -4.06 -10.25
N LYS A 12 20.34 -4.95 -11.18
CA LYS A 12 19.45 -6.02 -11.66
C LYS A 12 19.75 -7.36 -11.00
N ILE A 13 20.98 -7.55 -10.50
CA ILE A 13 21.44 -8.82 -9.93
C ILE A 13 22.10 -8.59 -8.56
N PRO A 14 22.21 -9.63 -7.70
CA PRO A 14 22.84 -9.51 -6.38
C PRO A 14 24.28 -8.99 -6.40
N GLU A 15 25.01 -9.24 -7.49
CA GLU A 15 26.40 -8.80 -7.67
C GLU A 15 26.55 -7.28 -7.74
N ASP A 16 25.49 -6.57 -8.15
CA ASP A 16 25.46 -5.10 -8.25
C ASP A 16 25.42 -4.42 -6.87
N ILE A 17 25.11 -5.18 -5.82
CA ILE A 17 25.00 -4.69 -4.45
C ILE A 17 26.34 -4.84 -3.70
N PRO A 18 26.78 -3.82 -2.94
CA PRO A 18 28.00 -3.93 -2.14
C PRO A 18 27.90 -5.05 -1.12
N VAL A 19 29.01 -5.77 -0.92
CA VAL A 19 29.13 -6.86 0.06
C VAL A 19 29.53 -6.28 1.42
N LEU A 20 28.61 -6.29 2.38
CA LEU A 20 28.84 -5.84 3.76
C LEU A 20 28.52 -6.95 4.73
N GLU A 21 29.36 -7.14 5.75
CA GLU A 21 29.17 -8.18 6.76
C GLU A 21 27.98 -7.86 7.68
N LEU A 22 27.17 -8.89 7.97
CA LEU A 22 26.00 -8.80 8.85
C LEU A 22 26.33 -9.35 10.23
N ASP A 23 25.65 -8.81 11.25
CA ASP A 23 25.63 -9.41 12.58
C ASP A 23 24.68 -10.62 12.60
N THR A 24 24.73 -11.42 13.67
CA THR A 24 23.89 -12.61 13.82
C THR A 24 22.40 -12.23 13.82
N LEU A 25 21.61 -12.93 13.02
CA LEU A 25 20.17 -12.69 12.92
C LEU A 25 19.45 -13.46 14.04
N ASP A 26 18.74 -12.73 14.88
CA ASP A 26 17.89 -13.31 15.93
C ASP A 26 16.66 -13.98 15.29
N ASP A 27 16.23 -15.13 15.82
CA ASP A 27 15.09 -15.91 15.32
C ASP A 27 13.78 -15.68 16.11
N GLU A 28 13.81 -14.94 17.23
CA GLU A 28 12.67 -14.65 18.09
C GLU A 28 11.71 -13.63 17.48
N ILE A 29 10.46 -14.05 17.27
CA ILE A 29 9.41 -13.26 16.62
C ILE A 29 8.76 -12.26 17.59
N THR A 30 8.89 -10.98 17.25
CA THR A 30 8.30 -9.86 17.99
C THR A 30 6.95 -9.45 17.41
N ALA A 31 6.79 -9.49 16.09
CA ALA A 31 5.51 -9.26 15.41
C ALA A 31 5.34 -10.16 14.18
N SER A 32 4.11 -10.59 13.93
CA SER A 32 3.73 -11.46 12.81
C SER A 32 2.34 -11.09 12.33
N TYR A 33 2.27 -10.32 11.25
CA TYR A 33 1.01 -9.76 10.79
C TYR A 33 0.87 -9.78 9.28
N THR A 34 -0.29 -10.15 8.79
CA THR A 34 -0.62 -10.15 7.36
C THR A 34 -2.04 -9.68 7.15
N GLY A 35 -2.32 -9.15 5.96
CA GLY A 35 -3.65 -8.73 5.59
C GLY A 35 -3.79 -8.55 4.07
N PRO A 36 -5.02 -8.27 3.59
CA PRO A 36 -6.25 -8.20 4.38
C PRO A 36 -6.75 -9.61 4.77
N ASP A 37 -7.62 -9.68 5.78
CA ASP A 37 -8.21 -10.91 6.32
C ASP A 37 -7.18 -11.97 6.76
N ASP A 38 -7.04 -13.04 5.97
CA ASP A 38 -6.07 -14.11 6.20
C ASP A 38 -4.74 -13.86 5.47
N GLY A 39 -4.64 -12.83 4.62
CA GLY A 39 -3.42 -12.43 3.90
C GLY A 39 -2.68 -13.63 3.30
N LEU A 40 -1.40 -13.80 3.65
CA LEU A 40 -0.56 -14.92 3.19
C LEU A 40 -1.05 -16.31 3.63
N ALA A 41 -1.91 -16.41 4.64
CA ALA A 41 -2.43 -17.69 5.11
C ALA A 41 -3.60 -18.20 4.25
N PHE A 42 -4.12 -17.36 3.35
CA PHE A 42 -5.25 -17.68 2.48
C PHE A 42 -5.02 -18.90 1.56
N PRO A 43 -3.90 -19.04 0.82
CA PRO A 43 -3.76 -20.10 -0.20
C PRO A 43 -3.75 -21.53 0.35
N VAL A 44 -3.48 -21.70 1.64
CA VAL A 44 -3.48 -22.99 2.33
C VAL A 44 -4.88 -23.37 2.82
N ARG A 45 -5.73 -22.39 3.12
CA ARG A 45 -7.10 -22.63 3.62
C ARG A 45 -8.05 -23.19 2.57
N GLU A 46 -7.92 -22.74 1.32
CA GLU A 46 -8.75 -23.26 0.23
C GLU A 46 -8.54 -24.77 -0.02
N GLN A 47 -7.36 -25.31 0.30
CA GLN A 47 -7.08 -26.74 0.14
C GLN A 47 -7.67 -27.61 1.25
N ASN A 48 -7.75 -27.11 2.48
CA ASN A 48 -8.05 -27.94 3.65
C ASN A 48 -9.53 -27.99 4.06
N GLY A 49 -10.45 -27.38 3.30
CA GLY A 49 -11.89 -27.55 3.50
C GLY A 49 -12.36 -27.31 4.95
N ASN A 50 -12.42 -26.05 5.38
CA ASN A 50 -13.13 -25.60 6.59
C ASN A 50 -12.86 -26.34 7.91
N THR A 51 -11.67 -26.89 8.13
CA THR A 51 -11.20 -27.21 9.49
C THR A 51 -10.54 -25.98 10.09
N GLY A 52 -10.82 -25.70 11.37
CA GLY A 52 -10.61 -24.42 12.08
C GLY A 52 -9.24 -23.74 11.96
N PHE A 53 -9.11 -22.63 12.70
CA PHE A 53 -8.09 -21.58 12.57
C PHE A 53 -6.59 -21.96 12.69
N ASN A 54 -6.23 -23.23 12.58
CA ASN A 54 -4.91 -23.74 12.93
C ASN A 54 -3.94 -23.82 11.73
N SER A 55 -2.89 -23.00 11.86
CA SER A 55 -1.51 -23.15 11.40
C SER A 55 -1.25 -23.36 9.92
N VAL A 56 -1.13 -22.24 9.19
CA VAL A 56 -0.14 -22.17 8.11
C VAL A 56 1.22 -21.98 8.79
N ASP A 57 1.99 -23.06 8.93
CA ASP A 57 3.36 -22.96 9.45
C ASP A 57 4.27 -22.36 8.38
N VAL A 58 4.28 -21.03 8.34
CA VAL A 58 5.27 -20.22 7.64
C VAL A 58 6.08 -19.53 8.72
N ALA A 59 7.40 -19.65 8.66
CA ALA A 59 8.33 -19.07 9.65
C ALA A 59 8.22 -19.61 11.09
N GLY A 60 7.61 -20.78 11.33
CA GLY A 60 7.32 -21.25 12.69
C GLY A 60 6.15 -20.50 13.34
N ILE A 61 5.41 -19.69 12.56
CA ILE A 61 4.33 -18.83 13.07
C ILE A 61 2.99 -19.51 12.84
N THR A 62 2.26 -19.75 13.92
CA THR A 62 0.88 -20.26 13.86
C THR A 62 -0.17 -19.14 13.89
N ASP A 63 0.19 -17.97 14.42
CA ASP A 63 -0.68 -16.79 14.47
C ASP A 63 -0.09 -15.58 13.73
N TRP A 64 -0.68 -15.28 12.57
CA TRP A 64 -0.35 -14.12 11.72
C TRP A 64 -1.19 -12.88 12.05
N ARG A 65 -1.66 -12.73 13.29
CA ARG A 65 -2.40 -11.55 13.78
C ARG A 65 -1.68 -10.77 14.87
N LYS A 66 -0.44 -11.12 15.20
CA LYS A 66 0.34 -10.46 16.24
C LYS A 66 0.87 -9.11 15.72
N LYS A 67 0.06 -8.06 15.86
CA LYS A 67 0.43 -6.68 15.54
C LYS A 67 1.27 -6.07 16.66
N SER A 68 2.11 -5.09 16.33
CA SER A 68 2.76 -4.20 17.29
C SER A 68 2.79 -2.76 16.76
N GLU A 69 3.01 -1.79 17.64
CA GLU A 69 3.20 -0.39 17.21
C GLU A 69 4.42 -0.23 16.31
N LYS A 70 5.45 -1.05 16.53
CA LYS A 70 6.68 -1.11 15.72
C LYS A 70 6.55 -1.90 14.42
N GLY A 71 5.50 -2.70 14.25
CA GLY A 71 5.33 -3.59 13.10
C GLY A 71 3.86 -3.73 12.74
N TYR A 72 3.44 -3.01 11.70
CA TYR A 72 2.03 -2.84 11.37
C TYR A 72 1.76 -2.83 9.87
N GLY A 73 0.51 -3.07 9.48
CA GLY A 73 0.08 -2.96 8.09
C GLY A 73 -1.43 -2.81 7.94
N ILE A 74 -1.85 -2.17 6.85
CA ILE A 74 -3.24 -1.90 6.52
C ILE A 74 -3.45 -2.16 5.04
N CYS A 75 -4.59 -2.76 4.72
CA CYS A 75 -5.06 -2.94 3.35
C CYS A 75 -6.55 -2.58 3.31
N ILE A 76 -6.93 -1.68 2.41
CA ILE A 76 -8.30 -1.17 2.25
C ILE A 76 -8.65 -1.02 0.77
N SER A 77 -9.94 -0.83 0.49
CA SER A 77 -10.42 -0.40 -0.82
C SER A 77 -10.73 1.10 -0.80
N LEU A 78 -10.16 1.86 -1.74
CA LEU A 78 -10.54 3.25 -2.00
C LEU A 78 -11.69 3.35 -2.99
N TYR A 79 -12.11 2.25 -3.62
CA TYR A 79 -13.28 2.22 -4.50
C TYR A 79 -14.58 2.57 -3.76
N GLU A 80 -15.58 2.95 -4.53
CA GLU A 80 -16.91 3.29 -4.03
C GLU A 80 -17.70 2.09 -3.53
N GLN A 81 -18.65 2.37 -2.62
CA GLN A 81 -19.68 1.42 -2.26
C GLN A 81 -20.95 1.65 -3.09
N HIS A 82 -21.41 0.62 -3.80
CA HIS A 82 -22.65 0.70 -4.56
C HIS A 82 -23.83 1.05 -3.63
N PRO A 83 -24.54 2.18 -3.85
CA PRO A 83 -25.45 2.75 -2.85
C PRO A 83 -26.72 1.92 -2.59
N VAL A 84 -27.11 1.07 -3.54
CA VAL A 84 -28.32 0.23 -3.41
C VAL A 84 -28.05 -1.12 -2.74
N ASN A 85 -26.97 -1.83 -3.13
CA ASN A 85 -26.72 -3.20 -2.68
C ASN A 85 -25.56 -3.32 -1.68
N GLY A 86 -24.81 -2.24 -1.45
CA GLY A 86 -23.70 -2.19 -0.50
C GLY A 86 -22.44 -2.95 -0.93
N LYS A 87 -22.36 -3.46 -2.17
CA LYS A 87 -21.15 -4.10 -2.68
C LYS A 87 -20.09 -3.04 -2.98
N MET A 88 -18.83 -3.32 -2.64
CA MET A 88 -17.73 -2.44 -3.05
C MET A 88 -17.37 -2.75 -4.50
N SER A 89 -17.04 -1.72 -5.27
CA SER A 89 -16.33 -1.90 -6.54
C SER A 89 -14.90 -2.39 -6.26
N GLY A 90 -14.31 -3.12 -7.20
CA GLY A 90 -13.00 -3.74 -7.04
C GLY A 90 -12.98 -4.99 -6.15
N ASP A 91 -14.08 -5.33 -5.45
CA ASP A 91 -14.11 -6.52 -4.59
C ASP A 91 -13.80 -7.83 -5.36
N PRO A 92 -13.07 -8.76 -4.74
CA PRO A 92 -12.41 -8.64 -3.44
C PRO A 92 -11.05 -7.90 -3.51
N ILE A 93 -10.57 -7.38 -2.37
CA ILE A 93 -9.29 -6.65 -2.30
C ILE A 93 -8.13 -7.50 -2.83
N ALA A 94 -7.55 -7.03 -3.93
CA ALA A 94 -6.52 -7.73 -4.69
C ALA A 94 -5.13 -7.63 -4.06
N ASP A 95 -4.85 -6.56 -3.33
CA ASP A 95 -3.60 -6.39 -2.59
C ASP A 95 -3.45 -7.38 -1.43
N ALA A 96 -2.21 -7.53 -0.99
CA ALA A 96 -1.86 -8.13 0.29
C ALA A 96 -0.55 -7.57 0.85
N PHE A 97 -0.35 -7.71 2.16
CA PHE A 97 0.92 -7.45 2.82
C PHE A 97 1.25 -8.54 3.86
N ALA A 98 2.53 -8.66 4.21
CA ALA A 98 2.99 -9.49 5.31
C ALA A 98 4.23 -8.89 5.98
N ILE A 99 4.28 -8.96 7.31
CA ILE A 99 5.42 -8.58 8.12
C ILE A 99 5.77 -9.69 9.11
N CYS A 100 7.06 -10.01 9.16
CA CYS A 100 7.64 -10.96 10.11
C CYS A 100 8.84 -10.29 10.77
N ALA A 101 8.59 -9.65 11.91
CA ALA A 101 9.58 -8.91 12.67
C ALA A 101 10.17 -9.75 13.80
N ARG A 102 11.46 -9.58 14.03
CA ARG A 102 12.24 -10.24 15.08
C ARG A 102 13.00 -9.22 15.90
N LYS A 103 13.68 -9.67 16.96
CA LYS A 103 14.39 -8.79 17.89
C LYS A 103 15.34 -7.79 17.24
N ASN A 104 16.03 -8.18 16.15
CA ASN A 104 17.04 -7.34 15.50
C ASN A 104 16.95 -7.31 13.96
N ASN A 105 15.92 -7.90 13.36
CA ASN A 105 15.76 -8.00 11.91
C ASN A 105 14.27 -8.11 11.55
N CYS A 106 13.94 -7.88 10.28
CA CYS A 106 12.55 -7.92 9.82
C CYS A 106 12.45 -8.27 8.33
N ILE A 107 11.40 -9.01 7.98
CA ILE A 107 10.97 -9.23 6.59
C ILE A 107 9.64 -8.50 6.37
N LEU A 108 9.61 -7.58 5.42
CA LEU A 108 8.40 -6.90 4.95
C LEU A 108 8.12 -7.29 3.50
N LEU A 109 6.89 -7.68 3.21
CA LEU A 109 6.44 -8.00 1.86
C LEU A 109 5.13 -7.27 1.56
N ILE A 110 4.97 -6.78 0.33
CA ILE A 110 3.72 -6.24 -0.19
C ILE A 110 3.54 -6.70 -1.65
N ALA A 111 2.28 -6.90 -2.05
CA ALA A 111 1.93 -7.33 -3.39
C ALA A 111 0.61 -6.69 -3.81
N ASP A 112 0.56 -6.18 -5.04
CA ASP A 112 -0.61 -5.60 -5.68
C ASP A 112 -1.07 -6.51 -6.82
N GLY A 113 -2.26 -7.09 -6.69
CA GLY A 113 -2.80 -7.95 -7.72
C GLY A 113 -3.26 -7.14 -8.93
N VAL A 114 -2.58 -7.27 -10.07
CA VAL A 114 -2.85 -6.49 -11.29
C VAL A 114 -4.33 -6.61 -11.70
N ASN A 115 -4.96 -5.45 -11.96
CA ASN A 115 -6.41 -5.28 -12.10
C ASN A 115 -7.16 -5.49 -10.76
N TRP A 116 -8.17 -6.35 -10.75
CA TRP A 116 -8.91 -6.71 -9.55
C TRP A 116 -9.62 -8.04 -9.74
N GLY A 117 -10.21 -8.55 -8.67
CA GLY A 117 -10.97 -9.79 -8.69
C GLY A 117 -10.20 -10.97 -8.11
N GLU A 118 -10.82 -12.14 -8.21
CA GLU A 118 -10.37 -13.33 -7.48
C GLU A 118 -8.99 -13.83 -7.92
N LYS A 119 -8.68 -13.79 -9.23
CA LYS A 119 -7.37 -14.21 -9.75
C LYS A 119 -6.24 -13.31 -9.27
N SER A 120 -6.43 -12.00 -9.31
CA SER A 120 -5.46 -10.99 -8.84
C SER A 120 -5.27 -11.10 -7.32
N ARG A 121 -6.37 -11.24 -6.58
CA ARG A 121 -6.38 -11.50 -5.13
C ARG A 121 -5.57 -12.74 -4.75
N LEU A 122 -5.79 -13.83 -5.47
CA LEU A 122 -5.11 -15.10 -5.24
C LEU A 122 -3.62 -14.98 -5.58
N ALA A 123 -3.26 -14.28 -6.67
CA ALA A 123 -1.88 -14.05 -7.06
C ALA A 123 -1.07 -13.34 -5.97
N ALA A 124 -1.55 -12.20 -5.48
CA ALA A 124 -0.88 -11.45 -4.42
C ALA A 124 -0.65 -12.30 -3.16
N ARG A 125 -1.68 -13.02 -2.70
CA ARG A 125 -1.59 -13.86 -1.50
C ARG A 125 -0.65 -15.07 -1.71
N CYS A 126 -0.66 -15.68 -2.89
CA CYS A 126 0.25 -16.75 -3.25
C CYS A 126 1.70 -16.26 -3.31
N ALA A 127 1.93 -15.07 -3.87
CA ALA A 127 3.25 -14.46 -3.92
C ALA A 127 3.83 -14.29 -2.51
N LEU A 128 3.05 -13.67 -1.62
CA LEU A 128 3.47 -13.45 -0.23
C LEU A 128 3.72 -14.77 0.51
N TYR A 129 2.85 -15.77 0.34
CA TYR A 129 3.03 -17.08 0.95
C TYR A 129 4.32 -17.76 0.48
N GLY A 130 4.52 -17.85 -0.85
CA GLY A 130 5.67 -18.52 -1.44
C GLY A 130 6.99 -17.86 -1.03
N ALA A 131 7.04 -16.53 -1.13
CA ALA A 131 8.22 -15.77 -0.75
C ALA A 131 8.50 -15.85 0.75
N MET A 132 7.52 -15.56 1.62
CA MET A 132 7.72 -15.59 3.07
C MET A 132 8.18 -16.97 3.54
N LYS A 133 7.62 -18.05 2.98
CA LYS A 133 8.04 -19.43 3.27
C LYS A 133 9.49 -19.68 2.85
N TYR A 134 9.87 -19.26 1.64
CA TYR A 134 11.23 -19.43 1.15
C TYR A 134 12.23 -18.65 2.00
N LEU A 135 11.96 -17.36 2.24
CA LEU A 135 12.83 -16.48 3.01
C LEU A 135 13.10 -17.05 4.39
N ASN A 136 12.05 -17.43 5.14
CA ASN A 136 12.26 -17.92 6.50
C ASN A 136 13.02 -19.26 6.54
N LYS A 137 12.83 -20.13 5.54
CA LYS A 137 13.58 -21.38 5.45
C LYS A 137 15.09 -21.16 5.25
N HIS A 138 15.47 -20.19 4.42
CA HIS A 138 16.88 -20.00 4.02
C HIS A 138 17.60 -18.97 4.88
N VAL A 139 16.92 -17.93 5.34
CA VAL A 139 17.50 -16.91 6.22
C VAL A 139 17.82 -17.47 7.61
N TYR A 140 16.91 -18.27 8.18
CA TYR A 140 17.04 -18.77 9.55
C TYR A 140 17.43 -20.26 9.60
N ASP A 141 18.08 -20.76 8.55
CA ASP A 141 18.80 -22.03 8.65
C ASP A 141 19.95 -21.85 9.66
N LYS A 142 19.87 -22.56 10.79
CA LYS A 142 20.83 -22.45 11.91
C LYS A 142 22.27 -22.71 11.49
N LEU A 143 22.49 -23.46 10.40
CA LEU A 143 23.84 -23.76 9.91
C LEU A 143 24.33 -22.74 8.86
N ASN A 144 23.42 -22.01 8.21
CA ASN A 144 23.69 -21.25 6.98
C ASN A 144 22.98 -19.90 6.92
N GLN A 145 22.86 -19.17 8.03
CA GLN A 145 22.35 -17.78 7.99
C GLN A 145 23.21 -16.93 7.03
N PRO A 146 22.60 -15.99 6.28
CA PRO A 146 23.33 -15.14 5.36
C PRO A 146 24.31 -14.25 6.13
N ARG A 147 25.55 -14.21 5.66
CA ARG A 147 26.67 -13.54 6.35
C ARG A 147 26.92 -12.13 5.85
N ASN A 148 26.37 -11.80 4.68
CA ASN A 148 26.56 -10.52 4.03
C ASN A 148 25.31 -10.12 3.23
N THR A 149 25.27 -8.84 2.86
CA THR A 149 24.19 -8.24 2.06
C THR A 149 23.96 -8.90 0.71
N ARG A 150 24.99 -9.45 0.04
CA ARG A 150 24.82 -10.14 -1.25
C ARG A 150 24.04 -11.44 -1.09
N GLU A 151 24.37 -12.25 -0.10
CA GLU A 151 23.62 -13.48 0.22
C GLU A 151 22.16 -13.17 0.58
N VAL A 152 21.91 -12.07 1.30
CA VAL A 152 20.53 -11.62 1.60
C VAL A 152 19.77 -11.28 0.31
N VAL A 153 20.38 -10.51 -0.59
CA VAL A 153 19.76 -10.12 -1.86
C VAL A 153 19.53 -11.33 -2.77
N GLU A 154 20.46 -12.30 -2.78
CA GLU A 154 20.29 -13.56 -3.49
C GLU A 154 19.09 -14.37 -2.96
N ILE A 155 18.97 -14.50 -1.64
CA ILE A 155 17.82 -15.16 -1.00
C ILE A 155 16.51 -14.40 -1.29
N LEU A 156 16.52 -13.06 -1.25
CA LEU A 156 15.37 -12.23 -1.65
C LEU A 156 14.99 -12.47 -3.11
N ARG A 157 15.95 -12.48 -4.03
CA ARG A 157 15.66 -12.68 -5.46
C ARG A 157 15.07 -14.07 -5.71
N ASN A 158 15.65 -15.11 -5.11
CA ASN A 158 15.15 -16.48 -5.24
C ASN A 158 13.74 -16.64 -4.64
N SER A 159 13.35 -15.79 -3.68
CA SER A 159 11.99 -15.79 -3.14
C SER A 159 10.92 -15.36 -4.16
N PHE A 160 11.28 -14.56 -5.16
CA PHE A 160 10.38 -14.18 -6.26
C PHE A 160 10.09 -15.36 -7.19
N ASP A 161 11.06 -16.25 -7.39
CA ASP A 161 10.83 -17.47 -8.19
C ASP A 161 9.85 -18.41 -7.45
N GLN A 162 9.97 -18.49 -6.13
CA GLN A 162 9.00 -19.24 -5.30
C GLN A 162 7.62 -18.59 -5.24
N ALA A 163 7.56 -17.26 -5.17
CA ALA A 163 6.32 -16.52 -5.29
C ALA A 163 5.62 -16.86 -6.63
N HIS A 164 6.36 -16.76 -7.73
CA HIS A 164 5.87 -17.07 -9.07
C HIS A 164 5.41 -18.54 -9.21
N GLN A 165 6.21 -19.51 -8.77
CA GLN A 165 5.84 -20.93 -8.77
C GLN A 165 4.57 -21.18 -7.94
N THR A 166 4.41 -20.50 -6.81
CA THR A 166 3.21 -20.62 -5.97
C THR A 166 1.98 -20.09 -6.71
N ILE A 167 2.08 -18.92 -7.36
CA ILE A 167 0.99 -18.36 -8.19
C ILE A 167 0.55 -19.38 -9.25
N LEU A 168 1.51 -19.93 -10.02
CA LEU A 168 1.20 -20.91 -11.07
C LEU A 168 0.54 -22.18 -10.51
N SER A 169 1.06 -22.70 -9.38
CA SER A 169 0.53 -23.91 -8.75
C SER A 169 -0.92 -23.78 -8.26
N LYS A 170 -1.37 -22.54 -8.05
CA LYS A 170 -2.71 -22.20 -7.58
C LYS A 170 -3.58 -21.60 -8.67
N ASP A 171 -3.08 -21.56 -9.91
CA ASP A 171 -3.78 -20.92 -11.02
C ASP A 171 -4.18 -19.46 -10.66
N GLY A 172 -3.24 -18.73 -10.04
CA GLY A 172 -3.39 -17.30 -9.74
C GLY A 172 -3.24 -16.42 -10.99
N GLY A 173 -3.73 -15.19 -10.89
CA GLY A 173 -3.49 -14.15 -11.90
C GLY A 173 -2.10 -13.52 -11.80
N LEU A 174 -2.01 -12.22 -12.05
CA LEU A 174 -0.76 -11.45 -12.02
C LEU A 174 -0.71 -10.58 -10.76
N THR A 175 0.49 -10.32 -10.26
CA THR A 175 0.71 -9.40 -9.14
C THR A 175 2.07 -8.72 -9.24
N THR A 176 2.17 -7.48 -8.77
CA THR A 176 3.46 -6.89 -8.39
C THR A 176 3.97 -7.57 -7.13
N MET A 177 5.23 -7.33 -6.79
CA MET A 177 5.75 -7.70 -5.48
C MET A 177 6.97 -6.85 -5.10
N CYS A 178 6.96 -6.32 -3.88
CA CYS A 178 8.09 -5.66 -3.26
C CYS A 178 8.43 -6.35 -1.94
N ALA A 179 9.69 -6.72 -1.77
CA ALA A 179 10.19 -7.46 -0.61
C ALA A 179 11.41 -6.78 -0.02
N CYS A 180 11.36 -6.48 1.28
CA CYS A 180 12.47 -5.93 2.05
C CYS A 180 12.92 -6.89 3.15
N MET A 181 14.22 -6.98 3.33
CA MET A 181 14.85 -7.58 4.50
C MET A 181 15.76 -6.57 5.19
N ILE A 182 15.54 -6.39 6.49
CA ILE A 182 16.30 -5.48 7.34
C ILE A 182 17.25 -6.31 8.20
N CYS A 183 18.55 -6.07 8.07
CA CYS A 183 19.61 -6.84 8.73
C CYS A 183 20.56 -5.93 9.53
N PRO A 184 20.93 -6.29 10.77
CA PRO A 184 21.93 -5.56 11.53
C PRO A 184 23.32 -5.71 10.89
N MET A 185 24.08 -4.63 10.84
CA MET A 185 25.44 -4.66 10.27
C MET A 185 26.47 -5.01 11.34
N LYS A 186 27.44 -5.85 10.97
CA LYS A 186 28.48 -6.30 11.91
C LYS A 186 29.36 -5.13 12.34
N GLY A 187 29.56 -4.99 13.65
CA GLY A 187 30.40 -3.94 14.22
C GLY A 187 29.83 -2.52 14.05
N SER A 188 28.54 -2.38 13.72
CA SER A 188 27.83 -1.10 13.60
C SER A 188 26.52 -1.11 14.39
N LYS A 189 25.98 0.08 14.65
CA LYS A 189 24.59 0.26 15.14
C LYS A 189 23.58 0.44 13.99
N GLU A 190 24.07 0.54 12.76
CA GLU A 190 23.25 0.69 11.57
C GLU A 190 22.72 -0.66 11.08
N PHE A 191 21.66 -0.57 10.29
CA PHE A 191 21.02 -1.68 9.61
C PHE A 191 21.21 -1.50 8.10
N SER A 192 21.34 -2.62 7.41
CA SER A 192 21.14 -2.67 5.96
C SER A 192 19.69 -3.00 5.66
N VAL A 193 19.12 -2.30 4.69
CA VAL A 193 17.78 -2.57 4.14
C VAL A 193 18.00 -3.05 2.72
N CYS A 194 17.87 -4.35 2.51
CA CYS A 194 17.97 -5.00 1.21
C CYS A 194 16.56 -5.17 0.63
N CYS A 195 16.36 -4.81 -0.64
CA CYS A 195 15.06 -4.81 -1.29
C CYS A 195 15.15 -5.49 -2.66
N VAL A 196 14.14 -6.27 -3.01
CA VAL A 196 13.89 -6.70 -4.39
C VAL A 196 12.47 -6.29 -4.76
N ASN A 197 12.31 -5.66 -5.92
CA ASN A 197 11.01 -5.16 -6.41
C ASN A 197 10.76 -5.60 -7.85
N VAL A 198 9.50 -5.92 -8.15
CA VAL A 198 8.93 -6.07 -9.49
C VAL A 198 7.58 -5.35 -9.50
N GLY A 199 7.39 -4.43 -10.42
CA GLY A 199 6.19 -3.59 -10.50
C GLY A 199 6.37 -2.22 -9.83
N ASP A 200 5.25 -1.59 -9.54
CA ASP A 200 5.12 -0.21 -9.04
C ASP A 200 4.68 -0.12 -7.57
N SER A 201 4.86 -1.20 -6.81
CA SER A 201 4.76 -1.18 -5.35
C SER A 201 6.10 -0.75 -4.74
N TYR A 202 6.16 0.47 -4.21
CA TYR A 202 7.42 1.10 -3.81
C TYR A 202 7.77 0.92 -2.33
N GLY A 203 9.06 1.02 -2.03
CA GLY A 203 9.61 0.95 -0.68
C GLY A 203 10.28 2.24 -0.27
N TYR A 204 10.15 2.63 0.99
CA TYR A 204 10.60 3.91 1.53
C TYR A 204 11.23 3.76 2.92
N ILE A 205 12.04 4.76 3.30
CA ILE A 205 12.54 4.96 4.66
C ILE A 205 12.15 6.36 5.10
N LEU A 206 11.48 6.46 6.25
CA LEU A 206 11.37 7.70 7.01
C LEU A 206 12.49 7.72 8.06
N GLY A 207 13.42 8.66 7.94
CA GLY A 207 14.44 8.89 8.97
C GLY A 207 14.35 10.28 9.57
N GLU A 208 14.60 10.40 10.88
CA GLU A 208 14.41 11.64 11.66
C GLU A 208 15.09 12.86 11.03
N ARG A 209 16.32 12.69 10.50
CA ARG A 209 17.10 13.80 9.92
C ARG A 209 17.00 13.91 8.40
N ARG A 210 16.65 12.82 7.73
CA ARG A 210 16.71 12.73 6.25
C ARG A 210 15.34 12.83 5.59
N GLY A 211 14.26 12.77 6.37
CA GLY A 211 12.90 12.70 5.82
C GLY A 211 12.65 11.37 5.13
N ILE A 212 11.72 11.38 4.17
CA ILE A 212 11.37 10.21 3.36
C ILE A 212 12.30 10.12 2.16
N ARG A 213 12.78 8.91 1.91
CA ARG A 213 13.55 8.55 0.71
C ARG A 213 13.12 7.19 0.19
N GLU A 214 13.05 7.06 -1.12
CA GLU A 214 12.63 5.82 -1.79
C GLU A 214 13.82 4.84 -1.94
N ILE A 215 13.57 3.56 -1.64
CA ILE A 215 14.50 2.42 -1.77
C ILE A 215 14.45 1.87 -3.21
N THR A 216 13.27 1.95 -3.83
CA THR A 216 12.93 1.35 -5.13
C THR A 216 13.18 2.26 -6.33
N VAL A 217 13.90 3.38 -6.20
CA VAL A 217 14.16 4.32 -7.30
C VAL A 217 14.72 3.63 -8.56
N GLY A 218 15.51 2.56 -8.39
CA GLY A 218 16.04 1.81 -9.54
C GLY A 218 15.03 0.97 -10.32
N SER A 219 13.76 0.86 -9.88
CA SER A 219 12.70 0.12 -10.58
C SER A 219 11.85 1.00 -11.49
N HIS A 220 12.10 2.31 -11.57
CA HIS A 220 11.41 3.21 -12.49
C HIS A 220 12.27 4.42 -12.84
N ASP A 221 12.02 5.03 -13.99
CA ASP A 221 12.71 6.26 -14.39
C ASP A 221 11.95 7.47 -13.83
N ILE A 222 12.44 8.02 -12.72
CA ILE A 222 11.88 9.20 -12.08
C ILE A 222 11.91 10.46 -12.95
N SER A 223 12.70 10.46 -14.04
CA SER A 223 12.77 11.58 -14.97
C SER A 223 11.79 11.48 -16.14
N SER A 224 11.10 10.35 -16.27
CA SER A 224 10.15 10.08 -17.35
C SER A 224 8.70 10.04 -16.87
N GLU A 225 7.78 10.42 -17.76
CA GLU A 225 6.35 10.24 -17.51
C GLU A 225 6.00 8.75 -17.35
N ARG A 226 5.34 8.40 -16.25
CA ARG A 226 4.83 7.05 -15.99
C ARG A 226 3.37 6.95 -16.42
N ASP A 227 3.01 5.89 -17.15
CA ASP A 227 1.60 5.49 -17.28
C ASP A 227 1.17 4.83 -15.96
N ILE A 228 0.31 5.50 -15.20
CA ILE A 228 -0.20 5.03 -13.90
C ILE A 228 -1.06 3.74 -13.98
N ARG A 229 -1.27 3.22 -15.18
CA ARG A 229 -1.97 1.94 -15.44
C ARG A 229 -0.99 0.80 -15.75
N ASP A 230 0.28 1.13 -15.96
CA ASP A 230 1.33 0.18 -16.25
C ASP A 230 2.24 0.06 -15.03
N ALA A 231 2.28 -1.15 -14.47
CA ALA A 231 3.14 -1.47 -13.33
C ALA A 231 4.62 -1.61 -13.75
N GLY A 232 4.91 -1.75 -15.05
CA GLY A 232 6.24 -1.97 -15.62
C GLY A 232 6.81 -3.38 -15.41
N GLY A 233 6.11 -4.23 -14.66
CA GLY A 233 6.46 -5.63 -14.44
C GLY A 233 5.50 -6.33 -13.49
N ALA A 234 5.36 -7.64 -13.64
CA ALA A 234 4.49 -8.46 -12.79
C ALA A 234 4.99 -9.91 -12.74
N ILE A 235 4.79 -10.55 -11.58
CA ILE A 235 4.97 -11.99 -11.42
C ILE A 235 3.63 -12.72 -11.60
N GLY A 236 3.70 -13.88 -12.25
CA GLY A 236 2.54 -14.68 -12.62
C GLY A 236 2.58 -15.01 -14.11
N PRO A 237 1.52 -15.62 -14.67
CA PRO A 237 1.45 -16.03 -16.07
C PRO A 237 1.24 -14.84 -17.04
N VAL A 238 2.21 -13.94 -17.16
CA VAL A 238 2.11 -12.74 -18.03
C VAL A 238 2.20 -13.15 -19.50
N HIS A 239 3.20 -13.95 -19.85
CA HIS A 239 3.41 -14.49 -21.19
C HIS A 239 3.42 -16.01 -21.15
N GLY A 240 2.23 -16.61 -21.17
CA GLY A 240 2.09 -18.05 -20.90
C GLY A 240 2.39 -18.33 -19.44
N SER A 241 3.44 -19.09 -19.13
CA SER A 241 3.88 -19.30 -17.75
C SER A 241 4.86 -18.24 -17.28
N ASP A 242 5.41 -17.41 -18.16
CA ASP A 242 6.57 -16.57 -17.82
C ASP A 242 6.15 -15.23 -17.20
N PRO A 243 6.91 -14.73 -16.21
CA PRO A 243 6.69 -13.41 -15.61
C PRO A 243 7.28 -12.29 -16.48
N GLU A 244 6.88 -11.06 -16.20
CA GLU A 244 7.46 -9.86 -16.80
C GLU A 244 8.35 -9.15 -15.76
N LEU A 245 9.66 -9.18 -15.99
CA LEU A 245 10.67 -8.74 -15.02
C LEU A 245 11.48 -7.53 -15.51
N GLN A 246 10.96 -6.76 -16.47
CA GLN A 246 11.70 -5.66 -17.11
C GLN A 246 12.20 -4.65 -16.07
N ASN A 247 11.32 -4.27 -15.14
CA ASN A 247 11.65 -3.36 -14.05
C ASN A 247 12.11 -4.05 -12.76
N LEU A 248 12.44 -5.34 -12.79
CA LEU A 248 13.00 -6.03 -11.63
C LEU A 248 14.26 -5.30 -11.16
N THR A 249 14.33 -4.99 -9.87
CA THR A 249 15.47 -4.27 -9.30
C THR A 249 15.83 -4.82 -7.94
N CYS A 250 17.12 -5.03 -7.72
CA CYS A 250 17.72 -5.24 -6.42
C CYS A 250 18.23 -3.90 -5.89
N SER A 251 17.92 -3.55 -4.64
CA SER A 251 18.35 -2.31 -4.00
C SER A 251 18.90 -2.57 -2.60
N MET A 252 19.77 -1.69 -2.13
CA MET A 252 20.30 -1.71 -0.77
C MET A 252 20.55 -0.29 -0.27
N THR A 253 20.19 -0.05 0.99
CA THR A 253 20.45 1.22 1.67
C THR A 253 20.68 1.02 3.17
N PHE A 254 21.09 2.08 3.87
CA PHE A 254 21.39 2.07 5.31
C PHE A 254 20.27 2.73 6.12
N ALA A 255 19.93 2.18 7.27
CA ALA A 255 18.96 2.77 8.19
C ALA A 255 19.51 2.76 9.61
N SER A 256 19.09 3.73 10.41
CA SER A 256 19.42 3.85 11.83
C SER A 256 18.31 3.30 12.72
N GLU A 257 18.65 3.01 13.98
CA GLU A 257 17.63 2.80 15.01
C GLU A 257 16.70 4.02 15.11
N GLY A 258 15.40 3.78 15.18
CA GLY A 258 14.34 4.79 15.15
C GLY A 258 13.80 5.11 13.74
N ASP A 259 14.51 4.76 12.67
CA ASP A 259 13.98 4.93 11.31
C ASP A 259 12.80 3.97 11.07
N ILE A 260 11.89 4.33 10.16
CA ILE A 260 10.76 3.47 9.76
C ILE A 260 10.92 3.08 8.29
N VAL A 261 11.03 1.78 8.02
CA VAL A 261 10.95 1.22 6.66
C VAL A 261 9.49 0.88 6.37
N PHE A 262 8.97 1.33 5.23
CA PHE A 262 7.60 1.01 4.83
C PHE A 262 7.48 0.75 3.33
N LEU A 263 6.53 -0.11 2.96
CA LEU A 263 6.21 -0.46 1.58
C LEU A 263 4.77 -0.08 1.28
N THR A 264 4.49 0.36 0.06
CA THR A 264 3.15 0.77 -0.37
C THR A 264 2.77 0.21 -1.73
N THR A 265 1.48 -0.05 -1.95
CA THR A 265 0.92 -0.23 -3.30
C THR A 265 0.61 1.12 -3.94
N ASP A 266 0.33 1.12 -5.23
CA ASP A 266 0.10 2.34 -6.01
C ASP A 266 -1.15 3.13 -5.52
N GLY A 267 -2.13 2.44 -4.93
CA GLY A 267 -3.29 3.06 -4.30
C GLY A 267 -2.93 3.97 -3.12
N ILE A 268 -1.73 3.83 -2.54
CA ILE A 268 -1.17 4.83 -1.63
C ILE A 268 -0.29 5.82 -2.41
N SER A 269 0.78 5.35 -3.08
CA SER A 269 1.83 6.24 -3.60
C SER A 269 1.33 7.19 -4.69
N ASP A 270 0.46 6.73 -5.60
CA ASP A 270 -0.09 7.59 -6.66
C ASP A 270 -0.95 8.72 -6.08
N ASN A 271 -1.57 8.50 -4.92
CA ASN A 271 -2.37 9.51 -4.23
C ASN A 271 -1.55 10.63 -3.56
N PHE A 272 -0.21 10.57 -3.65
CA PHE A 272 0.70 11.66 -3.29
C PHE A 272 1.29 12.39 -4.50
N ASP A 273 1.05 11.91 -5.73
CA ASP A 273 1.47 12.63 -6.94
C ASP A 273 0.63 13.91 -7.13
N PRO A 274 1.26 15.08 -7.32
CA PRO A 274 0.55 16.37 -7.36
C PRO A 274 -0.38 16.54 -8.57
N VAL A 275 -0.18 15.78 -9.65
CA VAL A 275 -1.06 15.74 -10.82
C VAL A 275 -2.27 14.83 -10.57
N VAL A 276 -2.07 13.72 -9.84
CA VAL A 276 -3.16 12.85 -9.37
C VAL A 276 -4.05 13.58 -8.36
N THR A 277 -3.46 14.31 -7.42
CA THR A 277 -4.18 15.13 -6.43
C THR A 277 -4.74 16.44 -7.01
N LYS A 278 -4.45 16.75 -8.28
CA LYS A 278 -4.92 17.95 -9.00
C LYS A 278 -4.40 19.27 -8.42
N VAL A 279 -3.32 19.26 -7.65
CA VAL A 279 -2.66 20.49 -7.19
C VAL A 279 -1.69 21.05 -8.23
N ALA A 280 -1.16 20.19 -9.12
CA ALA A 280 -0.31 20.56 -10.25
C ALA A 280 -0.86 20.00 -11.58
N ILE A 281 -0.24 20.42 -12.68
CA ILE A 281 -0.42 19.84 -14.02
C ILE A 281 0.93 19.31 -14.53
N PRO A 282 0.94 18.26 -15.37
CA PRO A 282 2.19 17.74 -15.91
C PRO A 282 2.78 18.75 -16.89
N ARG A 283 4.09 19.00 -16.82
CA ARG A 283 4.77 19.87 -17.78
C ARG A 283 4.81 19.19 -19.14
N GLN A 284 4.26 19.86 -20.17
CA GLN A 284 4.30 19.30 -21.53
C GLN A 284 5.68 19.54 -22.14
N VAL A 285 6.29 18.46 -22.64
CA VAL A 285 7.64 18.49 -23.23
C VAL A 285 7.67 19.25 -24.58
N ASN A 286 6.52 19.52 -25.21
CA ASN A 286 6.42 20.30 -26.44
C ASN A 286 5.24 21.28 -26.37
N GLY A 287 5.52 22.58 -26.54
CA GLY A 287 4.58 23.68 -26.33
C GLY A 287 3.42 23.78 -27.33
N GLU A 288 2.48 22.84 -27.31
CA GLU A 288 1.14 23.10 -27.82
C GLU A 288 0.37 23.85 -26.74
N SER A 289 0.42 25.18 -26.85
CA SER A 289 -0.32 26.13 -26.03
C SER A 289 -1.77 25.67 -25.92
N ALA A 290 -2.21 25.31 -24.71
CA ALA A 290 -3.62 25.08 -24.40
C ALA A 290 -4.36 26.43 -24.45
N GLN A 291 -4.59 26.95 -25.65
CA GLN A 291 -5.61 27.96 -25.90
C GLN A 291 -6.96 27.26 -25.94
N ASP A 292 -7.53 27.07 -24.77
CA ASP A 292 -8.97 27.14 -24.55
C ASP A 292 -9.20 27.12 -23.05
N ILE A 293 -9.66 28.26 -22.50
CA ILE A 293 -10.84 28.33 -21.63
C ILE A 293 -11.09 29.79 -21.22
N SER A 294 -12.31 30.20 -21.57
CA SER A 294 -13.08 31.36 -21.13
C SER A 294 -13.26 31.47 -19.61
N ASN A 295 -13.13 32.70 -19.09
CA ASN A 295 -13.83 33.30 -17.94
C ASN A 295 -14.33 32.38 -16.81
N SER A 296 -13.41 31.79 -16.05
CA SER A 296 -13.62 31.38 -14.66
C SER A 296 -12.31 31.62 -13.92
N GLU A 297 -12.36 32.06 -12.66
CA GLU A 297 -11.18 32.40 -11.83
C GLU A 297 -10.01 31.44 -12.14
N VAL A 298 -8.97 31.97 -12.79
CA VAL A 298 -7.86 31.17 -13.28
C VAL A 298 -7.01 30.80 -12.07
N ILE A 299 -7.34 29.67 -11.45
CA ILE A 299 -6.42 29.00 -10.53
C ILE A 299 -5.26 28.49 -11.39
N ILE A 300 -4.20 29.28 -11.46
CA ILE A 300 -2.95 28.90 -12.11
C ILE A 300 -2.35 27.77 -11.28
N LYS A 301 -2.41 26.54 -11.80
CA LYS A 301 -1.74 25.39 -11.18
C LYS A 301 -0.28 25.36 -11.64
N PRO A 302 0.68 25.04 -10.74
CA PRO A 302 2.06 24.87 -11.15
C PRO A 302 2.18 23.70 -12.14
N GLU A 303 3.03 23.88 -13.14
CA GLU A 303 3.53 22.80 -13.99
C GLU A 303 4.68 22.10 -13.26
N MET A 304 4.73 20.77 -13.31
CA MET A 304 5.80 19.98 -12.70
C MET A 304 6.29 18.88 -13.63
N GLU A 305 7.60 18.72 -13.71
CA GLU A 305 8.29 17.60 -14.36
C GLU A 305 8.17 16.30 -13.54
N PRO A 306 8.29 15.11 -14.14
CA PRO A 306 8.26 13.82 -13.43
C PRO A 306 9.13 13.78 -12.16
N GLY A 307 10.37 14.26 -12.26
CA GLY A 307 11.30 14.25 -11.11
C GLY A 307 10.86 15.18 -9.98
N GLU A 308 10.25 16.32 -10.31
CA GLU A 308 9.71 17.26 -9.33
C GLU A 308 8.48 16.67 -8.63
N ARG A 309 7.61 15.97 -9.37
CA ARG A 309 6.44 15.28 -8.83
C ARG A 309 6.83 14.17 -7.87
N HIS A 310 7.88 13.41 -8.20
CA HIS A 310 8.42 12.36 -7.33
C HIS A 310 8.92 12.95 -6.00
N ILE A 311 9.71 14.04 -6.03
CA ILE A 311 10.18 14.73 -4.81
C ILE A 311 9.00 15.31 -4.02
N TYR A 312 8.05 15.95 -4.71
CA TYR A 312 6.85 16.52 -4.08
C TYR A 312 6.06 15.45 -3.34
N GLY A 313 5.82 14.29 -3.96
CA GLY A 313 5.05 13.21 -3.34
C GLY A 313 5.66 12.73 -2.03
N MET A 314 6.99 12.55 -1.98
CA MET A 314 7.69 12.19 -0.74
C MET A 314 7.59 13.31 0.32
N LYS A 315 7.73 14.58 -0.08
CA LYS A 315 7.57 15.72 0.84
C LYS A 315 6.15 15.88 1.35
N GLU A 316 5.15 15.53 0.55
CA GLU A 316 3.76 15.53 0.96
C GLU A 316 3.47 14.40 1.96
N MET A 317 4.06 13.21 1.78
CA MET A 317 4.02 12.15 2.79
C MET A 317 4.65 12.62 4.11
N GLU A 318 5.82 13.28 4.07
CA GLU A 318 6.47 13.85 5.26
C GLU A 318 5.57 14.88 5.94
N ARG A 319 4.98 15.81 5.18
CA ARG A 319 4.06 16.84 5.71
C ARG A 319 2.91 16.21 6.46
N VAL A 320 2.26 15.20 5.87
CA VAL A 320 1.10 14.52 6.45
C VAL A 320 1.46 13.78 7.74
N ILE A 321 2.65 13.20 7.83
CA ILE A 321 3.15 12.54 9.04
C ILE A 321 3.45 13.58 10.13
N ASN A 322 4.21 14.63 9.80
CA ASN A 322 4.57 15.68 10.75
C ASN A 322 3.35 16.42 11.31
N GLU A 323 2.31 16.62 10.50
CA GLU A 323 1.05 17.20 10.96
C GLU A 323 0.35 16.32 12.00
N GLN A 324 0.41 14.99 11.84
CA GLN A 324 -0.13 14.09 12.84
C GLN A 324 0.69 14.11 14.12
N GLU A 325 2.03 14.07 14.05
CA GLU A 325 2.90 14.19 15.23
C GLU A 325 2.65 15.49 15.98
N LEU A 326 2.51 16.62 15.27
CA LEU A 326 2.22 17.92 15.87
C LEU A 326 0.87 17.94 16.59
N VAL A 327 -0.14 17.26 16.04
CA VAL A 327 -1.49 17.21 16.62
C VAL A 327 -1.57 16.24 17.80
N THR A 328 -0.83 15.13 17.77
CA THR A 328 -0.87 14.12 18.84
C THR A 328 0.18 14.32 19.91
N GLU A 329 1.22 15.13 19.65
CA GLU A 329 2.41 15.28 20.51
C GLU A 329 3.11 13.93 20.78
N GLU A 330 2.97 12.98 19.84
CA GLU A 330 3.51 11.63 19.91
C GLU A 330 4.44 11.40 18.71
N GLN A 331 5.57 10.72 18.95
CA GLN A 331 6.48 10.31 17.88
C GLN A 331 5.81 9.31 16.95
N CYS A 332 6.13 9.41 15.65
CA CYS A 332 5.62 8.50 14.65
C CYS A 332 6.13 7.07 14.90
N THR A 333 5.19 6.13 14.98
CA THR A 333 5.44 4.68 15.01
C THR A 333 5.06 4.08 13.66
N ALA A 334 5.43 2.82 13.40
CA ALA A 334 4.98 2.13 12.19
C ALA A 334 3.45 2.08 12.09
N GLN A 335 2.75 1.89 13.22
CA GLN A 335 1.29 1.89 13.27
C GLN A 335 0.67 3.27 12.98
N SER A 336 1.21 4.35 13.56
CA SER A 336 0.69 5.70 13.30
C SER A 336 0.98 6.11 11.85
N LEU A 337 2.17 5.82 11.32
CA LEU A 337 2.54 6.05 9.92
C LEU A 337 1.52 5.39 8.96
N CYS A 338 1.27 4.09 9.13
CA CYS A 338 0.29 3.38 8.30
C CYS A 338 -1.10 4.00 8.38
N SER A 339 -1.55 4.34 9.60
CA SER A 339 -2.89 4.88 9.83
C SER A 339 -3.04 6.28 9.21
N THR A 340 -2.02 7.12 9.36
CA THR A 340 -1.97 8.51 8.89
C THR A 340 -1.99 8.59 7.37
N LEU A 341 -1.13 7.83 6.69
CA LEU A 341 -1.09 7.83 5.22
C LEU A 341 -2.37 7.24 4.61
N VAL A 342 -2.89 6.14 5.17
CA VAL A 342 -4.18 5.56 4.73
C VAL A 342 -5.34 6.52 4.93
N GLN A 343 -5.40 7.21 6.07
CA GLN A 343 -6.44 8.18 6.36
C GLN A 343 -6.37 9.37 5.39
N HIS A 344 -5.17 9.83 5.04
CA HIS A 344 -4.98 10.89 4.05
C HIS A 344 -5.57 10.51 2.69
N VAL A 345 -5.16 9.35 2.13
CA VAL A 345 -5.64 8.94 0.79
C VAL A 345 -7.14 8.63 0.78
N LEU A 346 -7.69 8.14 1.90
CA LEU A 346 -9.13 7.99 2.08
C LEU A 346 -9.83 9.36 2.01
N MET A 347 -9.35 10.36 2.73
CA MET A 347 -9.99 11.69 2.69
C MET A 347 -9.86 12.34 1.30
N LEU A 348 -8.70 12.22 0.67
CA LEU A 348 -8.46 12.75 -0.68
C LEU A 348 -9.46 12.21 -1.70
N THR A 349 -9.70 10.90 -1.68
CA THR A 349 -10.54 10.18 -2.66
C THR A 349 -12.05 10.23 -2.36
N ASP A 350 -12.46 10.81 -1.23
CA ASP A 350 -13.86 10.86 -0.79
C ASP A 350 -14.78 11.55 -1.81
N SER A 351 -14.34 12.69 -2.36
CA SER A 351 -15.12 13.42 -3.37
C SER A 351 -15.34 12.59 -4.64
N LYS A 352 -14.33 11.79 -5.03
CA LYS A 352 -14.38 10.91 -6.20
C LYS A 352 -15.34 9.74 -5.96
N ARG A 353 -15.27 9.10 -4.79
CA ARG A 353 -16.26 8.07 -4.39
C ARG A 353 -17.67 8.63 -4.39
N LYS A 354 -17.92 9.79 -3.77
CA LYS A 354 -19.27 10.41 -3.71
C LYS A 354 -19.94 10.63 -5.06
N VAL A 355 -19.17 10.85 -6.12
CA VAL A 355 -19.71 10.94 -7.49
C VAL A 355 -20.35 9.60 -7.89
N LEU A 356 -19.66 8.49 -7.62
CA LEU A 356 -20.10 7.14 -7.98
C LEU A 356 -21.11 6.57 -6.98
N GLU A 357 -21.06 6.95 -5.71
CA GLU A 357 -22.00 6.52 -4.67
C GLU A 357 -23.37 7.21 -4.76
N ASN A 358 -23.59 8.08 -5.75
CA ASN A 358 -24.84 8.82 -5.88
C ASN A 358 -26.01 7.88 -6.24
N PRO A 359 -27.02 7.71 -5.36
CA PRO A 359 -28.13 6.78 -5.60
C PRO A 359 -28.93 7.10 -6.87
N SER A 360 -28.92 8.35 -7.33
CA SER A 360 -29.63 8.74 -8.55
C SER A 360 -29.09 8.05 -9.81
N LEU A 361 -27.81 7.64 -9.82
CA LEU A 361 -27.18 6.94 -10.94
C LEU A 361 -27.75 5.54 -11.18
N TYR A 362 -28.31 4.92 -10.13
CA TYR A 362 -28.78 3.54 -10.10
C TYR A 362 -30.30 3.40 -10.07
N LYS A 363 -31.04 4.50 -10.21
CA LYS A 363 -32.49 4.45 -10.35
C LYS A 363 -32.84 3.65 -11.61
N ARG A 364 -33.69 2.63 -11.46
CA ARG A 364 -34.20 1.81 -12.58
C ARG A 364 -35.14 2.65 -13.46
N ARG A 365 -34.56 3.50 -14.29
CA ARG A 365 -35.27 4.27 -15.32
C ARG A 365 -34.90 3.68 -16.67
N ARG A 366 -35.88 3.48 -17.55
CA ARG A 366 -35.60 3.22 -18.97
C ARG A 366 -34.96 4.48 -19.54
N MET A 367 -33.68 4.40 -19.88
CA MET A 367 -32.95 5.48 -20.53
C MET A 367 -32.63 5.10 -21.96
N THR A 368 -32.77 6.05 -22.88
CA THR A 368 -32.29 5.91 -24.26
C THR A 368 -30.76 5.83 -24.28
N GLN A 369 -30.19 5.44 -25.42
CA GLN A 369 -28.73 5.39 -25.59
C GLN A 369 -28.10 6.77 -25.38
N ASP A 370 -28.67 7.83 -25.96
CA ASP A 370 -28.19 9.20 -25.80
C ASP A 370 -28.22 9.67 -24.34
N GLN A 371 -29.28 9.32 -23.61
CA GLN A 371 -29.38 9.64 -22.18
C GLN A 371 -28.31 8.93 -21.34
N ARG A 372 -27.95 7.69 -21.69
CA ARG A 372 -26.84 6.98 -21.05
C ARG A 372 -25.52 7.67 -21.35
N GLN A 373 -25.27 8.03 -22.60
CA GLN A 373 -24.04 8.72 -23.01
C GLN A 373 -23.88 10.07 -22.31
N ILE A 374 -24.95 10.88 -22.22
CA ILE A 374 -24.93 12.16 -21.50
C ILE A 374 -24.58 11.93 -20.02
N ARG A 375 -25.28 10.99 -19.35
CA ARG A 375 -25.01 10.66 -17.94
C ARG A 375 -23.57 10.20 -17.73
N ASP A 376 -23.08 9.28 -18.56
CA ASP A 376 -21.74 8.72 -18.43
C ASP A 376 -20.66 9.79 -18.71
N SER A 377 -20.92 10.72 -19.64
CA SER A 377 -20.08 11.89 -19.89
C SER A 377 -20.04 12.85 -18.69
N GLU A 378 -21.19 13.11 -18.05
CA GLU A 378 -21.26 13.92 -16.83
C GLU A 378 -20.50 13.28 -15.66
N ILE A 379 -20.63 11.96 -15.48
CA ILE A 379 -19.86 11.21 -14.48
C ILE A 379 -18.37 11.36 -14.76
N LYS A 380 -17.92 11.07 -16.00
CA LYS A 380 -16.52 11.23 -16.39
C LYS A 380 -16.00 12.64 -16.12
N LYS A 381 -16.77 13.68 -16.44
CA LYS A 381 -16.42 15.08 -16.19
C LYS A 381 -16.27 15.38 -14.70
N LYS A 382 -17.16 14.85 -13.85
CA LYS A 382 -17.07 15.03 -12.39
C LYS A 382 -15.87 14.26 -11.80
N MET A 383 -15.67 13.03 -12.24
CA MET A 383 -14.55 12.18 -11.83
C MET A 383 -13.19 12.78 -12.23
N ALA A 384 -13.08 13.37 -13.42
CA ALA A 384 -11.84 14.00 -13.89
C ALA A 384 -11.44 15.23 -13.06
N LYS A 385 -12.42 15.93 -12.48
CA LYS A 385 -12.18 17.09 -11.61
C LYS A 385 -11.87 16.71 -10.16
N ALA A 386 -12.33 15.55 -9.70
CA ALA A 386 -12.10 15.08 -8.34
C ALA A 386 -10.65 14.57 -8.17
N PRO A 387 -9.96 14.93 -7.07
CA PRO A 387 -8.59 14.49 -6.81
C PRO A 387 -8.50 13.01 -6.45
N GLY A 388 -7.28 12.48 -6.58
CA GLY A 388 -6.92 11.13 -6.14
C GLY A 388 -7.22 10.03 -7.17
N LYS A 389 -6.64 8.85 -6.95
CA LYS A 389 -6.87 7.60 -7.68
C LYS A 389 -7.72 6.67 -6.81
N LEU A 390 -8.75 6.06 -7.39
CA LEU A 390 -9.48 4.99 -6.71
C LEU A 390 -8.74 3.69 -7.01
N ASP A 391 -8.26 3.03 -5.97
CA ASP A 391 -7.65 1.72 -6.08
C ASP A 391 -7.77 0.91 -4.78
N HIS A 392 -7.26 -0.31 -4.76
CA HIS A 392 -6.87 -0.93 -3.50
C HIS A 392 -5.61 -0.25 -2.96
N ALA A 393 -5.59 0.02 -1.65
CA ALA A 393 -4.51 0.78 -1.04
C ALA A 393 -3.98 0.04 0.18
N SER A 394 -2.69 -0.29 0.10
CA SER A 394 -2.00 -1.11 1.09
C SER A 394 -0.69 -0.49 1.51
N ILE A 395 -0.38 -0.64 2.79
CA ILE A 395 0.87 -0.20 3.40
C ILE A 395 1.30 -1.19 4.49
N VAL A 396 2.59 -1.45 4.59
CA VAL A 396 3.20 -2.21 5.69
C VAL A 396 4.47 -1.50 6.14
N ALA A 397 4.68 -1.40 7.45
CA ALA A 397 5.77 -0.63 8.02
C ALA A 397 6.42 -1.33 9.22
N TYR A 398 7.70 -1.06 9.41
CA TYR A 398 8.50 -1.51 10.54
C TYR A 398 9.42 -0.40 11.05
N GLU A 399 9.34 -0.12 12.35
CA GLU A 399 10.24 0.78 13.06
C GLU A 399 11.48 0.02 13.53
N LEU A 400 12.66 0.51 13.15
CA LEU A 400 13.94 -0.12 13.44
C LEU A 400 14.36 0.10 14.88
N GLY A 401 14.95 -0.94 15.48
CA GLY A 401 15.52 -0.88 16.81
C GLY A 401 15.46 -2.25 17.48
N ARG A 402 16.27 -2.42 18.53
CA ARG A 402 16.23 -3.66 19.31
C ARG A 402 15.03 -3.61 20.24
N THR A 403 14.22 -4.66 20.24
CA THR A 403 13.17 -4.80 21.25
C THR A 403 13.84 -5.14 22.58
N ASN A 404 14.15 -4.13 23.39
CA ASN A 404 14.61 -4.36 24.76
C ASN A 404 13.42 -4.88 25.57
N HIS A 405 13.50 -6.15 26.01
CA HIS A 405 12.49 -6.79 26.85
C HIS A 405 12.25 -6.03 28.17
N ASP A 406 13.15 -5.14 28.59
CA ASP A 406 13.08 -4.43 29.87
C ASP A 406 11.99 -3.34 29.95
N ASN A 407 11.36 -2.94 28.84
CA ASN A 407 10.31 -1.90 28.83
C ASN A 407 8.88 -2.45 28.63
N LEU A 408 8.70 -3.77 28.54
CA LEU A 408 7.37 -4.39 28.34
C LEU A 408 6.64 -4.76 29.65
N GLU A 409 7.24 -4.54 30.82
CA GLU A 409 6.55 -4.68 32.09
C GLU A 409 5.86 -3.37 32.51
N ASN A 410 4.53 -3.42 32.56
CA ASN A 410 3.58 -2.44 33.12
C ASN A 410 3.09 -1.32 32.20
N ILE A 411 2.23 -1.67 31.24
CA ILE A 411 1.12 -0.79 30.85
C ILE A 411 -0.17 -1.38 31.43
N PRO A 412 -0.75 -0.82 32.50
CA PRO A 412 -2.07 -1.21 32.97
C PRO A 412 -3.11 -0.78 31.93
N LEU A 413 -3.71 -1.74 31.22
CA LEU A 413 -4.96 -1.54 30.50
C LEU A 413 -6.10 -1.38 31.51
N THR A 414 -6.24 -0.20 32.11
CA THR A 414 -7.42 0.16 32.90
C THR A 414 -8.11 1.38 32.33
N GLY A 415 -9.21 1.13 31.64
CA GLY A 415 -10.15 2.13 31.16
C GLY A 415 -11.59 1.60 31.20
N SER A 416 -11.99 0.99 32.33
CA SER A 416 -13.40 0.71 32.58
C SER A 416 -14.13 2.04 32.85
N PRO A 417 -15.29 2.31 32.21
CA PRO A 417 -15.99 3.57 32.39
C PRO A 417 -16.52 3.68 33.81
N LEU A 418 -16.10 4.74 34.50
CA LEU A 418 -16.61 5.17 35.80
C LEU A 418 -18.12 5.40 35.71
N ILE A 419 -18.88 4.50 36.33
CA ILE A 419 -20.28 4.73 36.68
C ILE A 419 -20.27 5.75 37.82
N THR A 420 -20.70 6.96 37.53
CA THR A 420 -20.98 7.98 38.55
C THR A 420 -22.20 7.56 39.37
N LYS A 421 -21.98 7.21 40.63
CA LYS A 421 -23.02 7.22 41.66
C LYS A 421 -22.57 8.08 42.84
N SER A 422 -23.51 8.91 43.27
CA SER A 422 -23.49 9.96 44.27
C SER A 422 -23.03 9.51 45.68
N PRO A 423 -22.62 10.45 46.55
CA PRO A 423 -21.93 10.14 47.79
C PRO A 423 -22.83 9.53 48.87
N SER A 424 -22.18 8.66 49.64
CA SER A 424 -22.68 7.82 50.72
C SER A 424 -23.12 8.59 51.97
N SER A 425 -24.17 8.09 52.64
CA SER A 425 -24.45 8.30 54.06
C SER A 425 -24.27 6.99 54.84
N VAL A 426 -23.29 7.00 55.74
CA VAL A 426 -23.17 6.38 57.09
C VAL A 426 -24.07 5.17 57.43
N THR A 427 -23.47 4.04 57.88
CA THR A 427 -23.44 3.52 59.28
C THR A 427 -23.25 1.98 59.35
N SER A 428 -22.35 1.53 60.25
CA SER A 428 -22.31 0.29 61.07
C SER A 428 -22.26 -1.13 60.46
N THR A 429 -21.07 -1.77 60.59
CA THR A 429 -20.70 -3.03 61.32
C THR A 429 -21.53 -4.34 61.10
N PRO A 430 -21.09 -5.53 61.60
CA PRO A 430 -20.58 -6.62 60.77
C PRO A 430 -21.44 -7.90 60.87
N ASP A 431 -21.18 -8.90 60.03
CA ASP A 431 -20.95 -10.30 60.46
C ASP A 431 -21.12 -11.36 59.37
N SER A 432 -20.14 -12.27 59.38
CA SER A 432 -20.26 -13.73 59.27
C SER A 432 -20.77 -14.43 57.99
N ASN A 433 -19.85 -15.25 57.47
CA ASN A 433 -19.97 -16.67 57.12
C ASN A 433 -20.98 -17.19 56.06
N SER A 434 -20.46 -18.23 55.39
CA SER A 434 -21.16 -19.43 54.90
C SER A 434 -21.61 -19.47 53.43
N SER A 435 -20.77 -20.15 52.65
CA SER A 435 -21.07 -21.43 51.99
C SER A 435 -21.94 -21.51 50.74
N ARG A 436 -21.32 -22.17 49.74
CA ARG A 436 -21.83 -23.26 48.88
C ARG A 436 -22.83 -22.96 47.75
N ARG A 437 -22.32 -23.28 46.55
CA ARG A 437 -22.82 -24.27 45.55
C ARG A 437 -23.84 -23.84 44.47
N HIS A 438 -23.41 -24.20 43.25
CA HIS A 438 -24.16 -24.80 42.14
C HIS A 438 -25.01 -23.92 41.20
N SER A 439 -24.52 -23.86 39.95
CA SER A 439 -25.11 -24.51 38.76
C SER A 439 -25.52 -23.61 37.58
N ASN A 440 -25.01 -24.06 36.42
CA ASN A 440 -25.62 -24.19 35.10
C ASN A 440 -25.99 -22.98 34.22
N HIS A 441 -25.40 -23.08 33.02
CA HIS A 441 -25.93 -22.87 31.67
C HIS A 441 -26.32 -21.46 31.19
N GLY A 442 -25.74 -21.10 30.05
CA GLY A 442 -26.26 -20.05 29.18
C GLY A 442 -25.33 -19.71 28.02
N LEU A 443 -25.42 -20.49 26.93
CA LEU A 443 -24.87 -20.14 25.62
C LEU A 443 -25.50 -18.85 25.09
N SER A 444 -24.68 -17.89 24.62
CA SER A 444 -25.11 -16.97 23.55
C SER A 444 -23.91 -16.44 22.77
N GLY A 445 -23.96 -16.63 21.45
CA GLY A 445 -22.88 -16.32 20.53
C GLY A 445 -22.63 -14.83 20.32
N SER A 446 -21.36 -14.48 20.17
CA SER A 446 -20.89 -13.15 19.80
C SER A 446 -20.68 -13.07 18.28
N LYS A 447 -21.35 -12.10 17.65
CA LYS A 447 -21.08 -11.64 16.28
C LYS A 447 -19.80 -10.78 16.28
N PRO A 448 -18.97 -10.79 15.21
CA PRO A 448 -17.80 -9.94 15.15
C PRO A 448 -18.19 -8.47 14.90
N SER A 449 -17.74 -7.59 15.80
CA SER A 449 -17.92 -6.15 15.73
C SER A 449 -16.88 -5.50 14.80
N ARG A 450 -17.33 -4.81 13.74
CA ARG A 450 -16.52 -3.92 12.90
C ARG A 450 -16.07 -2.67 13.70
N PRO A 451 -14.82 -2.18 13.53
CA PRO A 451 -14.34 -1.00 14.24
C PRO A 451 -14.81 0.28 13.54
N ARG A 452 -15.91 0.87 14.03
CA ARG A 452 -16.38 2.21 13.60
C ARG A 452 -16.02 3.34 14.57
N LYS A 453 -15.22 3.08 15.61
CA LYS A 453 -15.06 4.00 16.76
C LYS A 453 -13.72 4.71 16.89
N LEU A 454 -12.75 4.50 16.00
CA LEU A 454 -11.51 5.28 16.03
C LEU A 454 -11.63 6.65 15.30
N PHE A 455 -12.57 6.78 14.36
CA PHE A 455 -12.66 7.93 13.45
C PHE A 455 -13.47 9.14 13.98
N SER A 456 -13.94 9.11 15.23
CA SER A 456 -14.75 10.23 15.76
C SER A 456 -13.93 11.39 16.33
N ARG A 457 -12.66 11.18 16.71
CA ARG A 457 -11.84 12.25 17.32
C ARG A 457 -11.18 13.21 16.30
N LEU A 458 -10.97 12.78 15.06
CA LEU A 458 -10.34 13.62 14.03
C LEU A 458 -11.34 14.36 13.12
N ARG A 459 -12.63 14.02 13.20
CA ARG A 459 -13.68 14.69 12.40
C ARG A 459 -14.06 16.08 12.92
N SER A 460 -13.62 16.45 14.12
CA SER A 460 -14.00 17.70 14.79
C SER A 460 -13.09 18.89 14.50
N LEU A 461 -12.08 18.74 13.64
CA LEU A 461 -11.15 19.82 13.31
C LEU A 461 -11.15 20.06 11.80
N SER A 462 -12.26 20.64 11.31
CA SER A 462 -12.24 21.36 10.04
C SER A 462 -11.60 22.73 10.28
N VAL A 463 -10.43 22.96 9.70
CA VAL A 463 -9.76 24.27 9.66
C VAL A 463 -10.60 25.23 8.82
N THR A 464 -11.07 26.30 9.45
CA THR A 464 -11.69 27.46 8.80
C THR A 464 -10.62 28.36 8.19
N SER A 465 -10.68 28.61 6.89
CA SER A 465 -9.99 29.72 6.24
C SER A 465 -10.73 31.05 6.49
N PRO A 466 -10.05 32.21 6.52
CA PRO A 466 -10.63 33.45 7.01
C PRO A 466 -11.56 34.11 5.97
N GLN A 467 -12.76 34.50 6.40
CA GLN A 467 -13.62 35.46 5.70
C GLN A 467 -13.89 36.67 6.59
N SER A 468 -13.64 37.86 6.04
CA SER A 468 -13.95 39.18 6.59
C SER A 468 -15.47 39.46 6.55
N PRO A 469 -15.98 40.43 7.34
CA PRO A 469 -17.31 40.38 7.92
C PRO A 469 -18.38 41.08 7.07
N LEU A 470 -19.65 40.67 7.20
CA LEU A 470 -20.85 41.53 7.14
C LEU A 470 -22.09 40.79 7.70
N SER A 471 -23.01 41.58 8.27
CA SER A 471 -24.02 41.29 9.30
C SER A 471 -25.36 40.66 8.80
N PRO A 472 -26.29 40.29 9.70
CA PRO A 472 -27.26 39.20 9.53
C PRO A 472 -28.68 39.61 9.08
N THR A 473 -29.50 38.64 8.63
CA THR A 473 -30.96 38.68 8.85
C THR A 473 -31.70 37.34 8.68
N SER A 474 -32.58 37.10 9.65
CA SER A 474 -33.84 36.31 9.70
C SER A 474 -33.90 34.78 9.54
N LEU A 475 -34.29 34.19 10.67
CA LEU A 475 -34.97 32.92 10.94
C LEU A 475 -36.10 32.52 9.97
N GLY A 476 -36.20 31.21 9.73
CA GLY A 476 -37.39 30.55 9.22
C GLY A 476 -37.43 29.06 9.61
N LYS A 477 -38.09 28.74 10.73
CA LYS A 477 -38.45 27.39 11.17
C LYS A 477 -39.44 26.77 10.18
N LEU A 478 -39.35 25.47 9.90
CA LEU A 478 -40.52 24.60 9.69
C LEU A 478 -40.15 23.13 9.89
N SER A 479 -40.84 22.50 10.85
CA SER A 479 -40.80 21.07 11.18
C SER A 479 -41.89 20.33 10.40
N ILE A 480 -41.62 19.15 9.85
CA ILE A 480 -42.67 18.15 9.54
C ILE A 480 -42.13 16.72 9.80
N SER A 481 -42.88 15.98 10.60
CA SER A 481 -42.70 14.58 11.02
C SER A 481 -42.95 13.55 9.89
N PRO A 482 -42.43 12.31 10.00
CA PRO A 482 -42.55 11.30 8.96
C PRO A 482 -43.83 10.45 9.08
N GLN A 483 -44.56 10.28 7.98
CA GLN A 483 -45.61 9.27 7.85
C GLN A 483 -45.04 7.94 7.35
N LYS A 484 -45.34 6.88 8.11
CA LYS A 484 -45.17 5.47 7.76
C LYS A 484 -46.12 5.08 6.62
N ILE A 485 -45.60 4.46 5.57
CA ILE A 485 -46.40 3.62 4.68
C ILE A 485 -45.68 2.28 4.49
N SER A 486 -46.34 1.25 5.01
CA SER A 486 -46.11 -0.18 4.79
C SER A 486 -46.67 -0.56 3.42
N PHE A 487 -45.97 -1.37 2.61
CA PHE A 487 -46.64 -2.41 1.79
C PHE A 487 -45.72 -3.58 1.40
N LYS A 488 -46.24 -4.75 1.77
CA LYS A 488 -46.21 -6.12 1.23
C LYS A 488 -45.12 -6.55 0.23
N ARG A 489 -44.55 -7.69 0.62
CA ARG A 489 -43.61 -8.60 -0.04
C ARG A 489 -44.32 -9.41 -1.13
N SER A 490 -43.81 -9.40 -2.36
CA SER A 490 -44.11 -10.41 -3.39
C SER A 490 -42.80 -11.06 -3.86
N ARG A 491 -42.74 -12.39 -3.71
CA ARG A 491 -41.68 -13.25 -4.25
C ARG A 491 -41.87 -13.40 -5.76
N SER A 492 -40.80 -13.18 -6.53
CA SER A 492 -40.57 -13.85 -7.80
C SER A 492 -39.08 -13.81 -8.10
N GLY A 493 -38.47 -14.97 -8.25
CA GLY A 493 -37.07 -15.12 -8.62
C GLY A 493 -36.83 -14.75 -10.08
N SER A 494 -35.72 -14.08 -10.34
CA SER A 494 -35.09 -13.97 -11.65
C SER A 494 -33.64 -13.51 -11.43
N GLU A 495 -32.71 -14.34 -11.88
CA GLU A 495 -31.26 -14.06 -11.91
C GLU A 495 -30.95 -12.75 -12.65
N PRO A 496 -29.95 -11.97 -12.23
CA PRO A 496 -29.50 -10.81 -13.00
C PRO A 496 -28.40 -11.21 -13.99
N ASN A 497 -28.73 -11.08 -15.28
CA ASN A 497 -27.79 -11.06 -16.40
C ASN A 497 -26.64 -10.06 -16.16
N THR A 498 -25.41 -10.57 -16.22
CA THR A 498 -24.17 -9.81 -16.40
C THR A 498 -24.10 -9.28 -17.84
N PRO A 499 -23.61 -8.05 -18.10
CA PRO A 499 -23.38 -7.58 -19.46
C PRO A 499 -22.12 -8.25 -20.03
N SER A 500 -22.30 -8.97 -21.13
CA SER A 500 -21.25 -9.58 -21.94
C SER A 500 -20.32 -8.53 -22.55
N SER A 501 -19.01 -8.76 -22.45
CA SER A 501 -17.97 -8.05 -23.20
C SER A 501 -18.20 -8.15 -24.72
N PRO A 502 -17.94 -7.08 -25.51
CA PRO A 502 -18.05 -7.18 -26.96
C PRO A 502 -16.90 -8.04 -27.51
N GLY A 503 -17.28 -9.07 -28.25
CA GLY A 503 -16.39 -10.07 -28.83
C GLY A 503 -15.61 -9.60 -30.06
N ASN A 504 -14.58 -10.40 -30.34
CA ASN A 504 -13.61 -10.30 -31.43
C ASN A 504 -14.22 -10.01 -32.81
N GLY A 505 -13.83 -8.87 -33.38
CA GLY A 505 -13.90 -8.59 -34.81
C GLY A 505 -12.60 -8.98 -35.49
N SER A 506 -12.65 -10.02 -36.32
CA SER A 506 -11.58 -10.48 -37.19
C SER A 506 -11.16 -9.41 -38.20
N PHE A 507 -9.90 -9.00 -38.19
CA PHE A 507 -9.24 -8.34 -39.32
C PHE A 507 -8.01 -9.14 -39.75
N LEU A 508 -8.09 -9.71 -40.96
CA LEU A 508 -6.99 -10.32 -41.69
C LEU A 508 -6.01 -9.23 -42.17
N PRO A 509 -4.69 -9.43 -42.07
CA PRO A 509 -3.74 -8.76 -42.94
C PRO A 509 -3.37 -9.66 -44.13
N LYS A 510 -3.52 -9.10 -45.34
CA LYS A 510 -2.96 -9.65 -46.58
C LYS A 510 -1.44 -9.63 -46.51
N GLY A 511 -0.82 -10.74 -46.89
CA GLY A 511 0.62 -10.95 -46.77
C GLY A 511 1.48 -10.34 -47.86
N SER A 512 2.79 -10.50 -47.67
CA SER A 512 3.78 -10.61 -48.73
C SER A 512 5.02 -11.37 -48.22
N SER A 513 5.30 -12.49 -48.88
CA SER A 513 6.61 -13.09 -49.19
C SER A 513 7.64 -13.37 -48.08
N SER A 514 7.77 -14.66 -47.78
CA SER A 514 8.99 -15.35 -47.33
C SER A 514 10.14 -15.24 -48.35
N PRO A 515 11.39 -15.42 -47.91
CA PRO A 515 12.09 -16.66 -48.29
C PRO A 515 12.81 -17.35 -47.12
N SER A 516 12.89 -18.68 -47.20
CA SER A 516 13.60 -19.58 -46.27
C SER A 516 15.07 -19.83 -46.73
N PRO A 517 15.85 -20.74 -46.12
CA PRO A 517 16.88 -20.44 -45.13
C PRO A 517 18.31 -20.77 -45.62
N MET A 518 19.34 -20.13 -45.06
CA MET A 518 20.72 -20.63 -45.12
C MET A 518 21.44 -20.43 -43.79
N SER A 519 21.97 -21.54 -43.27
CA SER A 519 22.96 -21.62 -42.18
C SER A 519 24.40 -21.65 -42.78
N PRO A 520 25.48 -21.74 -41.98
CA PRO A 520 26.11 -20.65 -41.24
C PRO A 520 27.60 -20.47 -41.64
N GLN A 521 28.13 -19.24 -41.66
CA GLN A 521 29.59 -18.99 -41.64
C GLN A 521 29.94 -17.67 -40.92
N SER A 522 30.62 -17.80 -39.79
CA SER A 522 31.62 -16.84 -39.25
C SER A 522 32.97 -17.05 -39.98
N PRO A 523 33.95 -16.11 -40.02
CA PRO A 523 34.35 -15.23 -38.91
C PRO A 523 34.89 -13.81 -39.25
N ASN A 524 35.14 -13.05 -38.17
CA ASN A 524 36.07 -11.92 -38.02
C ASN A 524 35.92 -10.66 -38.90
N LYS A 525 35.52 -9.54 -38.28
CA LYS A 525 36.22 -8.25 -38.36
C LYS A 525 35.76 -7.30 -37.25
N GLU A 526 36.74 -6.86 -36.47
CA GLU A 526 36.65 -5.80 -35.47
C GLU A 526 36.19 -4.48 -36.09
N ILE A 527 35.28 -3.76 -35.41
CA ILE A 527 34.94 -2.37 -35.70
C ILE A 527 35.06 -1.56 -34.39
N PRO A 528 35.64 -0.35 -34.40
CA PRO A 528 36.10 0.32 -33.19
C PRO A 528 34.98 1.04 -32.42
N ILE A 529 35.16 1.08 -31.10
CA ILE A 529 34.36 1.81 -30.10
C ILE A 529 34.65 3.32 -30.21
N PRO A 530 33.65 4.22 -30.30
CA PRO A 530 33.86 5.66 -30.17
C PRO A 530 33.93 6.08 -28.69
N LEU A 531 35.02 6.75 -28.31
CA LEU A 531 35.17 7.42 -27.00
C LEU A 531 34.50 8.82 -26.99
N PRO A 532 34.10 9.33 -25.81
CA PRO A 532 33.11 10.38 -25.65
C PRO A 532 33.62 11.80 -25.91
N ALA A 533 32.71 12.67 -26.38
CA ALA A 533 32.93 14.08 -26.61
C ALA A 533 33.18 14.85 -25.30
N GLN A 534 34.28 15.60 -25.27
CA GLN A 534 34.64 16.51 -24.18
C GLN A 534 33.75 17.76 -24.21
N HIS A 535 32.96 17.99 -23.16
CA HIS A 535 32.32 19.29 -22.92
C HIS A 535 33.22 20.21 -22.09
N PRO A 536 33.19 21.54 -22.35
CA PRO A 536 34.13 22.49 -21.76
C PRO A 536 33.83 22.79 -20.28
N LYS A 537 34.91 23.04 -19.55
CA LYS A 537 34.98 23.45 -18.14
C LYS A 537 33.97 24.55 -17.80
N ARG A 538 33.06 24.28 -16.87
CA ARG A 538 32.20 25.30 -16.24
C ARG A 538 32.84 25.72 -14.92
N THR A 539 33.19 26.99 -14.85
CA THR A 539 33.76 27.70 -13.71
C THR A 539 32.80 27.70 -12.52
N SER A 540 33.36 27.44 -11.34
CA SER A 540 32.73 27.55 -10.03
C SER A 540 32.40 29.00 -9.71
N VAL A 541 31.13 29.30 -9.43
CA VAL A 541 30.72 30.55 -8.79
C VAL A 541 30.31 30.21 -7.36
N THR A 542 31.11 30.66 -6.41
CA THR A 542 30.84 30.74 -4.98
C THR A 542 29.80 31.83 -4.74
N TYR A 543 28.73 31.52 -4.00
CA TYR A 543 27.90 32.55 -3.36
C TYR A 543 28.13 32.47 -1.86
N GLU A 544 28.71 33.55 -1.34
CA GLU A 544 28.87 33.85 0.07
C GLU A 544 27.51 34.09 0.74
N SER A 545 27.47 33.72 2.00
CA SER A 545 26.48 34.07 3.02
C SER A 545 26.35 35.59 3.20
N ALA A 546 25.11 36.05 3.37
CA ALA A 546 24.83 37.29 4.09
C ALA A 546 23.51 37.17 4.86
N VAL A 547 23.66 37.19 6.20
CA VAL A 547 22.72 37.59 7.28
C VAL A 547 21.40 36.85 7.43
#